data_AF-A0A2E5HM12-F1
#
_entry.id   AF-A0A2E5HM12-F1
#
_cell.length_a   1.000
_cell.length_b   1.000
_cell.length_c   1.000
_cell.angle_alpha   90.00
_cell.angle_beta   90.00
_cell.angle_gamma   90.00
#
_symmetry.space_group_name_H-M   'P 1'
#
loop_
_entity.id
_entity.type
_entity.pdbx_description
1 polymer ?
#
loop_
_entity_poly.entity_id
_entity_poly.type
_entity_poly.pdbx_seq_one_letter_code
_entity_poly.pdbx_strand_id
1 'polypeptide(L)'
;MSTELPQEDLDTLNAQRAQLQEQIARVAVNIRDVVIKDIPRYLERETRWRWLQHTDFAAAMSDAQIRDLKTNIATLARELTPALTEALGDPEPWLAAPEPSGNKSLEGNPAVWAILQKIACQLSGLLSRFDFPTDPPSADGEQPEAPYHLVYRTPTYFLDGQYCPRLVENYWNHIGHLRKVEEAIEQINLAGRRRELEARWSAL
;
A
#
# COMPACT_ATOMS: atom_id res chain seq x y z
N MET A 1 36.95 -16.10 -31.20
CA MET A 1 36.48 -16.45 -29.84
C MET A 1 35.10 -15.86 -29.73
N SER A 2 34.09 -16.71 -29.62
CA SER A 2 32.68 -16.36 -29.76
C SER A 2 32.21 -15.41 -28.66
N THR A 3 31.84 -14.19 -29.06
CA THR A 3 31.26 -13.14 -28.21
C THR A 3 29.73 -13.27 -28.19
N GLU A 4 29.20 -14.47 -27.94
CA GLU A 4 27.75 -14.75 -27.93
C GLU A 4 27.10 -14.55 -26.55
N LEU A 5 27.91 -14.32 -25.51
CA LEU A 5 27.49 -14.23 -24.10
C LEU A 5 26.53 -13.07 -23.73
N PRO A 6 26.56 -11.86 -24.33
CA PRO A 6 25.74 -10.74 -23.83
C PRO A 6 24.22 -10.89 -24.05
N GLN A 7 23.81 -11.64 -25.09
CA GLN A 7 22.39 -11.78 -25.44
C GLN A 7 21.70 -12.84 -24.58
N GLU A 8 22.38 -13.96 -24.32
CA GLU A 8 21.87 -15.04 -23.45
C GLU A 8 21.71 -14.57 -21.99
N ASP A 9 22.64 -13.75 -21.51
CA ASP A 9 22.56 -13.10 -20.19
C ASP A 9 21.37 -12.13 -20.11
N LEU A 10 21.14 -11.34 -21.16
CA LEU A 10 20.03 -10.38 -21.23
C LEU A 10 18.66 -11.08 -21.30
N ASP A 11 18.54 -12.14 -22.08
CA ASP A 11 17.32 -12.94 -22.19
C ASP A 11 16.98 -13.61 -20.83
N THR A 12 18.01 -14.13 -20.14
CA THR A 12 17.87 -14.69 -18.79
C THR A 12 17.38 -13.65 -17.78
N LEU A 13 17.96 -12.44 -17.77
CA LEU A 13 17.55 -11.37 -16.88
C LEU A 13 16.13 -10.87 -17.19
N ASN A 14 15.75 -10.77 -18.47
CA ASN A 14 14.39 -10.41 -18.85
C ASN A 14 13.36 -11.45 -18.40
N ALA A 15 13.69 -12.74 -18.50
CA ALA A 15 12.84 -13.81 -17.97
C ALA A 15 12.69 -13.73 -16.45
N GLN A 16 13.79 -13.46 -15.72
CA GLN A 16 13.74 -13.23 -14.27
C GLN A 16 12.90 -12.00 -13.92
N ARG A 17 13.03 -10.90 -14.68
CA ARG A 17 12.22 -9.69 -14.50
C ARG A 17 10.73 -9.99 -14.61
N ALA A 18 10.33 -10.69 -15.67
CA ALA A 18 8.94 -11.09 -15.89
C ALA A 18 8.42 -11.98 -14.75
N GLN A 19 9.21 -12.97 -14.32
CA GLN A 19 8.84 -13.84 -13.22
C GLN A 19 8.64 -13.08 -11.90
N LEU A 20 9.52 -12.12 -11.59
CA LEU A 20 9.41 -11.27 -10.41
C LEU A 20 8.16 -10.37 -10.47
N GLN A 21 7.86 -9.79 -11.63
CA GLN A 21 6.65 -8.99 -11.83
C GLN A 21 5.38 -9.81 -11.57
N GLU A 22 5.31 -11.05 -12.05
CA GLU A 22 4.20 -11.95 -11.74
C GLU A 22 4.13 -12.32 -10.25
N GLN A 23 5.27 -12.57 -9.60
CA GLN A 23 5.32 -12.84 -8.15
C GLN A 23 4.78 -11.65 -7.36
N ILE A 24 5.19 -10.44 -7.71
CA ILE A 24 4.69 -9.19 -7.10
C ILE A 24 3.18 -9.09 -7.30
N ALA A 25 2.68 -9.29 -8.51
CA ALA A 25 1.23 -9.25 -8.79
C ALA A 25 0.44 -10.26 -7.93
N ARG A 26 0.96 -11.50 -7.79
CA ARG A 26 0.33 -12.52 -6.92
C ARG A 26 0.31 -12.11 -5.45
N VAL A 27 1.40 -11.53 -4.94
CA VAL A 27 1.45 -11.05 -3.55
C VAL A 27 0.54 -9.84 -3.35
N ALA A 28 0.49 -8.91 -4.31
CA ALA A 28 -0.40 -7.75 -4.29
C ALA A 28 -1.88 -8.16 -4.20
N VAL A 29 -2.30 -9.18 -4.97
CA VAL A 29 -3.65 -9.76 -4.87
C VAL A 29 -3.93 -10.25 -3.45
N ASN A 30 -3.00 -11.00 -2.83
CA ASN A 30 -3.18 -11.49 -1.47
C ASN A 30 -3.25 -10.35 -0.44
N ILE A 31 -2.40 -9.32 -0.57
CA ILE A 31 -2.44 -8.14 0.31
C ILE A 31 -3.78 -7.42 0.17
N ARG A 32 -4.23 -7.17 -1.06
CA ARG A 32 -5.53 -6.55 -1.35
C ARG A 32 -6.65 -7.35 -0.69
N ASP A 33 -6.68 -8.67 -0.85
CA ASP A 33 -7.75 -9.50 -0.29
C ASP A 33 -7.80 -9.41 1.24
N VAL A 34 -6.64 -9.36 1.91
CA VAL A 34 -6.54 -9.11 3.36
C VAL A 34 -7.07 -7.71 3.71
N VAL A 35 -6.66 -6.68 2.99
CA VAL A 35 -7.09 -5.29 3.22
C VAL A 35 -8.60 -5.17 3.09
N ILE A 36 -9.20 -5.69 2.02
CA ILE A 36 -10.64 -5.61 1.77
C ILE A 36 -11.43 -6.26 2.91
N LYS A 37 -10.97 -7.41 3.41
CA LYS A 37 -11.60 -8.10 4.54
C LYS A 37 -11.42 -7.36 5.87
N ASP A 38 -10.37 -6.56 6.01
CA ASP A 38 -10.11 -5.80 7.22
C ASP A 38 -10.93 -4.51 7.31
N ILE A 39 -11.35 -3.92 6.19
CA ILE A 39 -12.06 -2.62 6.16
C ILE A 39 -13.21 -2.56 7.19
N PRO A 40 -14.18 -3.50 7.24
CA PRO A 40 -15.27 -3.42 8.22
C PRO A 40 -14.76 -3.42 9.67
N ARG A 41 -13.72 -4.21 9.95
CA ARG A 41 -13.14 -4.35 11.29
C ARG A 41 -12.40 -3.09 11.71
N TYR A 42 -11.63 -2.50 10.79
CA TYR A 42 -10.96 -1.23 11.02
C TYR A 42 -11.98 -0.13 11.34
N LEU A 43 -12.99 0.05 10.48
CA LEU A 43 -14.00 1.10 10.65
C LEU A 43 -14.76 0.95 11.98
N GLU A 44 -15.16 -0.28 12.33
CA GLU A 44 -15.82 -0.55 13.61
C GLU A 44 -14.89 -0.31 14.80
N ARG A 45 -13.67 -0.85 14.76
CA ARG A 45 -12.70 -0.75 15.85
C ARG A 45 -12.36 0.70 16.16
N GLU A 46 -12.00 1.48 15.14
CA GLU A 46 -11.60 2.87 15.33
C GLU A 46 -12.77 3.74 15.81
N THR A 47 -13.96 3.56 15.22
CA THR A 47 -15.15 4.30 15.66
C THR A 47 -15.51 3.96 17.09
N ARG A 48 -15.51 2.66 17.45
CA ARG A 48 -15.82 2.21 18.81
C ARG A 48 -14.78 2.71 19.80
N TRP A 49 -13.49 2.65 19.47
CA TRP A 49 -12.43 3.13 20.34
C TRP A 49 -12.64 4.62 20.65
N ARG A 50 -12.87 5.46 19.62
CA ARG A 50 -13.16 6.89 19.80
C ARG A 50 -14.41 7.13 20.63
N TRP A 51 -15.49 6.40 20.35
CA TRP A 51 -16.74 6.51 21.12
C TRP A 51 -16.49 6.23 22.62
N LEU A 52 -15.71 5.19 22.95
CA LEU A 52 -15.38 4.86 24.33
C LEU A 52 -14.42 5.86 25.01
N GLN A 53 -13.57 6.55 24.25
CA GLN A 53 -12.66 7.58 24.79
C GLN A 53 -13.37 8.90 25.11
N HIS A 54 -14.55 9.15 24.53
CA HIS A 54 -15.32 10.38 24.76
C HIS A 54 -16.62 10.05 25.50
N THR A 55 -16.52 9.78 26.80
CA THR A 55 -17.64 9.26 27.62
C THR A 55 -18.87 10.19 27.66
N ASP A 56 -18.66 11.51 27.71
CA ASP A 56 -19.77 12.48 27.76
C ASP A 56 -20.53 12.52 26.42
N PHE A 57 -19.79 12.49 25.30
CA PHE A 57 -20.37 12.36 23.97
C PHE A 57 -21.12 11.03 23.83
N ALA A 58 -20.49 9.92 24.25
CA ALA A 58 -21.08 8.60 24.20
C ALA A 58 -22.38 8.48 25.00
N ALA A 59 -22.42 9.10 26.19
CA ALA A 59 -23.61 9.14 27.04
C ALA A 59 -24.74 10.01 26.46
N ALA A 60 -24.41 11.02 25.64
CA ALA A 60 -25.37 11.88 24.98
C ALA A 60 -25.98 11.27 23.70
N MET A 61 -25.35 10.26 23.12
CA MET A 61 -25.89 9.56 21.95
C MET A 61 -27.06 8.65 22.31
N SER A 62 -28.16 8.78 21.59
CA SER A 62 -29.31 7.87 21.69
C SER A 62 -29.04 6.51 21.02
N ASP A 63 -29.76 5.47 21.45
CA ASP A 63 -29.73 4.15 20.81
C ASP A 63 -30.10 4.20 19.31
N ALA A 64 -30.93 5.16 18.90
CA ALA A 64 -31.25 5.38 17.49
C ALA A 64 -30.03 5.88 16.71
N GLN A 65 -29.30 6.87 17.24
CA GLN A 65 -28.05 7.37 16.63
C GLN A 65 -26.96 6.29 16.60
N ILE A 66 -26.84 5.48 17.66
CA ILE A 66 -25.87 4.37 17.70
C ILE A 66 -26.19 3.32 16.62
N ARG A 67 -27.47 2.98 16.44
CA ARG A 67 -27.90 2.06 15.37
C ARG A 67 -27.62 2.65 13.99
N ASP A 68 -27.91 3.93 13.78
CA ASP A 68 -27.65 4.60 12.52
C ASP A 68 -26.15 4.67 12.20
N LEU A 69 -25.31 4.98 13.19
CA LEU A 69 -23.86 4.97 13.06
C LEU A 69 -23.35 3.59 12.61
N LYS A 70 -23.80 2.51 13.26
CA LYS A 70 -23.42 1.13 12.89
C LYS A 70 -23.86 0.77 11.46
N THR A 71 -25.06 1.17 11.05
CA THR A 71 -25.53 1.00 9.68
C THR A 71 -24.66 1.77 8.70
N ASN A 72 -24.31 3.03 8.99
CA ASN A 72 -23.47 3.84 8.11
C ASN A 72 -22.03 3.30 8.03
N ILE A 73 -21.46 2.75 9.11
CA ILE A 73 -20.16 2.04 9.06
C ILE A 73 -20.23 0.85 8.09
N ALA A 74 -21.29 0.03 8.20
CA ALA A 74 -21.46 -1.13 7.33
C ALA A 74 -21.69 -0.75 5.86
N THR A 75 -22.44 0.32 5.62
CA THR A 75 -22.62 0.90 4.28
C THR A 75 -21.30 1.41 3.72
N LEU A 76 -20.55 2.18 4.50
CA LEU A 76 -19.25 2.71 4.07
C LEU A 76 -18.27 1.60 3.70
N ALA A 77 -18.19 0.53 4.51
CA ALA A 77 -17.35 -0.62 4.21
C ALA A 77 -17.70 -1.26 2.85
N ARG A 78 -19.00 -1.36 2.55
CA ARG A 78 -19.51 -1.93 1.30
C ARG A 78 -19.22 -1.03 0.11
N GLU A 79 -19.31 0.29 0.27
CA GLU A 79 -19.04 1.28 -0.77
C GLU A 79 -17.55 1.41 -1.08
N LEU A 80 -16.70 1.34 -0.04
CA LEU A 80 -15.24 1.39 -0.19
C LEU A 80 -14.67 0.17 -0.93
N THR A 81 -15.27 -0.99 -0.72
CA THR A 81 -14.72 -2.27 -1.18
C THR A 81 -14.49 -2.32 -2.70
N PRO A 82 -15.47 -1.99 -3.58
CA PRO A 82 -15.26 -2.00 -5.03
C PRO A 82 -14.14 -1.05 -5.48
N ALA A 83 -14.18 0.21 -5.01
CA ALA A 83 -13.21 1.23 -5.42
C ALA A 83 -11.77 0.87 -5.00
N LEU A 84 -11.59 0.29 -3.82
CA LEU A 84 -10.29 -0.19 -3.35
C LEU A 84 -9.86 -1.47 -4.05
N THR A 85 -10.80 -2.37 -4.37
CA THR A 85 -10.50 -3.59 -5.12
C THR A 85 -9.96 -3.26 -6.51
N GLU A 86 -10.56 -2.28 -7.17
CA GLU A 86 -10.11 -1.76 -8.46
C GLU A 86 -8.74 -1.06 -8.33
N ALA A 87 -8.62 -0.08 -7.42
CA ALA A 87 -7.39 0.70 -7.27
C ALA A 87 -6.18 -0.14 -6.85
N LEU A 88 -6.36 -1.12 -5.96
CA LEU A 88 -5.29 -2.03 -5.55
C LEU A 88 -5.10 -3.20 -6.54
N GLY A 89 -6.01 -3.37 -7.50
CA GLY A 89 -5.92 -4.36 -8.58
C GLY A 89 -5.02 -3.93 -9.73
N ASP A 90 -4.74 -2.63 -9.85
CA ASP A 90 -3.79 -2.09 -10.81
C ASP A 90 -2.34 -2.50 -10.44
N PRO A 91 -1.60 -3.21 -11.30
CA PRO A 91 -0.22 -3.60 -11.01
C PRO A 91 0.78 -2.43 -10.96
N GLU A 92 0.49 -1.30 -11.61
CA GLU A 92 1.47 -0.21 -11.78
C GLU A 92 1.94 0.37 -10.42
N PRO A 93 1.07 0.76 -9.47
CA PRO A 93 1.48 1.23 -8.15
C PRO A 93 2.34 0.23 -7.37
N TRP A 94 2.14 -1.07 -7.57
CA TRP A 94 2.90 -2.11 -6.88
C TRP A 94 4.28 -2.28 -7.48
N LEU A 95 4.39 -2.20 -8.81
CA LEU A 95 5.64 -2.33 -9.55
C LEU A 95 6.49 -1.07 -9.55
N ALA A 96 5.90 0.10 -9.33
CA ALA A 96 6.61 1.39 -9.30
C ALA A 96 7.26 1.72 -7.94
N ALA A 97 7.19 0.81 -6.97
CA ALA A 97 7.71 1.07 -5.62
C ALA A 97 9.21 1.38 -5.61
N PRO A 98 9.67 2.33 -4.78
CA PRO A 98 11.09 2.62 -4.65
C PRO A 98 11.85 1.39 -4.10
N GLU A 99 13.18 1.46 -4.13
CA GLU A 99 13.97 0.44 -3.44
C GLU A 99 13.63 0.45 -1.93
N PRO A 100 13.42 -0.73 -1.31
CA PRO A 100 13.07 -0.80 0.11
C PRO A 100 14.18 -0.15 0.97
N SER A 101 13.83 0.89 1.71
CA SER A 101 14.68 1.50 2.72
C SER A 101 14.04 1.38 4.11
N GLY A 102 14.84 1.02 5.11
CA GLY A 102 14.35 0.89 6.50
C GLY A 102 13.32 -0.23 6.71
N ASN A 103 12.25 0.08 7.45
CA ASN A 103 11.23 -0.89 7.83
C ASN A 103 10.29 -1.22 6.66
N LYS A 104 10.22 -2.51 6.31
CA LYS A 104 9.37 -3.07 5.24
C LYS A 104 7.87 -2.96 5.57
N SER A 105 7.31 -1.79 5.34
CA SER A 105 5.88 -1.48 5.51
C SER A 105 5.32 -0.91 4.20
N LEU A 106 3.99 -0.93 4.02
CA LEU A 106 3.38 -0.34 2.82
C LEU A 106 3.48 1.20 2.82
N GLU A 107 3.80 1.84 3.95
CA GLU A 107 4.16 3.27 4.00
C GLU A 107 5.39 3.58 3.12
N GLY A 108 6.28 2.60 2.92
CA GLY A 108 7.42 2.72 2.03
C GLY A 108 7.05 2.72 0.53
N ASN A 109 5.82 2.41 0.16
CA ASN A 109 5.31 2.55 -1.20
C ASN A 109 4.28 3.69 -1.23
N PRO A 110 4.67 4.92 -1.61
CA PRO A 110 3.78 6.09 -1.55
C PRO A 110 2.50 5.95 -2.37
N ALA A 111 2.58 5.28 -3.53
CA ALA A 111 1.44 5.12 -4.43
C ALA A 111 0.38 4.20 -3.81
N VAL A 112 0.79 3.03 -3.31
CA VAL A 112 -0.11 2.11 -2.59
C VAL A 112 -0.59 2.71 -1.27
N TRP A 113 0.31 3.38 -0.53
CA TRP A 113 -0.03 4.04 0.73
C TRP A 113 -1.14 5.08 0.57
N ALA A 114 -1.05 5.93 -0.46
CA ALA A 114 -2.07 6.92 -0.76
C ALA A 114 -3.44 6.29 -1.04
N ILE A 115 -3.48 5.13 -1.70
CA ILE A 115 -4.72 4.37 -1.92
C ILE A 115 -5.29 3.89 -0.58
N LEU A 116 -4.46 3.31 0.29
CA LEU A 116 -4.88 2.82 1.61
C LEU A 116 -5.40 3.94 2.52
N GLN A 117 -4.80 5.14 2.48
CA GLN A 117 -5.25 6.26 3.31
C GLN A 117 -6.62 6.82 2.91
N LYS A 118 -7.16 6.44 1.75
CA LYS A 118 -8.56 6.73 1.42
C LYS A 118 -9.53 6.11 2.44
N ILE A 119 -9.19 4.97 3.05
CA ILE A 119 -10.00 4.33 4.10
C ILE A 119 -10.13 5.25 5.32
N ALA A 120 -9.00 5.76 5.80
CA ALA A 120 -8.94 6.68 6.95
C ALA A 120 -9.65 8.01 6.65
N CYS A 121 -9.45 8.56 5.44
CA CYS A 121 -10.11 9.77 4.98
C CYS A 121 -11.65 9.64 4.97
N GLN A 122 -12.17 8.52 4.46
CA GLN A 122 -13.61 8.28 4.44
C GLN A 122 -14.19 8.07 5.84
N LEU A 123 -13.45 7.38 6.73
CA LEU A 123 -13.85 7.27 8.13
C LEU A 123 -13.90 8.64 8.81
N SER A 124 -12.91 9.51 8.58
CA SER A 124 -12.90 10.89 9.07
C SER A 124 -14.17 11.66 8.64
N GLY A 125 -14.56 11.51 7.37
CA GLY A 125 -15.81 12.10 6.87
C GLY A 125 -17.06 11.56 7.58
N LEU A 126 -17.11 10.25 7.83
CA LEU A 126 -18.21 9.62 8.57
C LEU A 126 -18.27 10.12 10.03
N LEU A 127 -17.13 10.16 10.74
CA LEU A 127 -17.07 10.63 12.12
C LEU A 127 -17.53 12.09 12.25
N SER A 128 -17.11 12.93 11.29
CA SER A 128 -17.55 14.34 11.24
C SER A 128 -19.07 14.46 11.12
N ARG A 129 -19.71 13.60 10.33
CA ARG A 129 -21.18 13.61 10.14
C ARG A 129 -21.96 13.24 11.40
N PHE A 130 -21.33 12.53 12.34
CA PHE A 130 -21.90 12.16 13.62
C PHE A 130 -21.40 13.06 14.77
N ASP A 131 -20.76 14.18 14.44
CA ASP A 131 -20.23 15.17 15.39
C ASP A 131 -19.29 14.55 16.43
N PHE A 132 -18.50 13.56 16.03
CA PHE A 132 -17.49 12.98 16.92
C PHE A 132 -16.50 14.07 17.38
N PRO A 133 -16.13 14.11 18.67
CA PRO A 133 -15.14 15.06 19.17
C PRO A 133 -13.83 14.95 18.39
N THR A 134 -13.29 16.10 17.96
CA THR A 134 -12.02 16.17 17.26
C THR A 134 -10.86 15.87 18.19
N ASP A 135 -9.74 15.42 17.62
CA ASP A 135 -8.54 15.18 18.43
C ASP A 135 -8.04 16.49 19.04
N PRO A 136 -7.50 16.44 20.28
CA PRO A 136 -6.98 17.63 20.93
C PRO A 136 -5.78 18.19 20.14
N PRO A 137 -5.54 19.51 20.22
CA PRO A 137 -4.36 20.11 19.60
C PRO A 137 -3.08 19.49 20.15
N SER A 138 -2.04 19.50 19.32
CA SER A 138 -0.69 19.05 19.69
C SER A 138 -0.21 19.75 20.97
N ALA A 139 0.73 19.14 21.71
CA ALA A 139 1.34 19.77 22.88
C ALA A 139 1.94 21.16 22.60
N ASP A 140 2.28 21.42 21.33
CA ASP A 140 2.84 22.69 20.84
C ASP A 140 1.76 23.74 20.48
N GLY A 141 0.48 23.45 20.75
CA GLY A 141 -0.64 24.37 20.51
C GLY A 141 -1.10 24.48 19.05
N GLU A 142 -0.48 23.73 18.14
CA GLU A 142 -0.90 23.65 16.74
C GLU A 142 -2.19 22.84 16.62
N GLN A 143 -3.20 23.42 15.95
CA GLN A 143 -4.38 22.67 15.54
C GLN A 143 -3.97 21.70 14.44
N PRO A 144 -4.37 20.42 14.53
CA PRO A 144 -4.07 19.46 13.49
C PRO A 144 -4.74 19.85 12.17
N GLU A 145 -4.04 19.63 11.04
CA GLU A 145 -4.56 19.90 9.70
C GLU A 145 -5.85 19.13 9.39
N ALA A 146 -6.09 18.02 10.09
CA ALA A 146 -7.29 17.19 10.00
C ALA A 146 -8.00 17.07 11.36
N PRO A 147 -9.34 16.99 11.38
CA PRO A 147 -10.12 16.89 12.62
C PRO A 147 -9.85 15.61 13.42
N TYR A 148 -9.34 14.57 12.76
CA TYR A 148 -8.99 13.30 13.37
C TYR A 148 -7.64 12.78 12.83
N HIS A 149 -6.75 12.37 13.72
CA HIS A 149 -5.54 11.62 13.43
C HIS A 149 -5.90 10.16 13.16
N LEU A 150 -6.45 9.90 11.97
CA LEU A 150 -6.73 8.55 11.49
C LEU A 150 -5.68 8.13 10.47
N VAL A 151 -5.11 6.94 10.70
CA VAL A 151 -4.22 6.29 9.75
C VAL A 151 -4.67 4.85 9.60
N TYR A 152 -4.89 4.41 8.36
CA TYR A 152 -5.12 3.00 8.10
C TYR A 152 -3.78 2.29 8.01
N ARG A 153 -3.54 1.31 8.89
CA ARG A 153 -2.39 0.41 8.82
C ARG A 153 -2.90 -1.00 8.56
N THR A 154 -2.16 -1.75 7.74
CA THR A 154 -2.50 -3.15 7.46
C THR A 154 -2.54 -3.97 8.74
N PRO A 155 -3.45 -4.95 8.85
CA PRO A 155 -3.64 -5.70 10.08
C PRO A 155 -2.40 -6.52 10.46
N THR A 156 -2.08 -6.54 11.74
CA THR A 156 -0.99 -7.33 12.34
C THR A 156 -1.50 -8.63 12.97
N TYR A 157 -2.64 -9.14 12.49
CA TYR A 157 -3.27 -10.39 12.93
C TYR A 157 -3.69 -11.21 11.70
N PHE A 158 -4.06 -12.46 11.93
CA PHE A 158 -4.53 -13.34 10.86
C PHE A 158 -5.95 -12.99 10.41
N LEU A 159 -6.13 -12.94 9.09
CA LEU A 159 -7.42 -12.84 8.42
C LEU A 159 -7.54 -13.99 7.43
N ASP A 160 -8.50 -14.89 7.66
CA ASP A 160 -8.73 -16.09 6.84
C ASP A 160 -7.46 -16.90 6.55
N GLY A 161 -6.63 -17.09 7.59
CA GLY A 161 -5.37 -17.83 7.49
C GLY A 161 -4.21 -17.06 6.83
N GLN A 162 -4.42 -15.80 6.42
CA GLN A 162 -3.39 -14.94 5.86
C GLN A 162 -2.85 -13.96 6.92
N TYR A 163 -1.53 -13.76 6.92
CA TYR A 163 -0.85 -12.82 7.82
C TYR A 163 -0.21 -11.69 7.00
N CYS A 164 -0.82 -10.50 7.05
CA CYS A 164 -0.43 -9.37 6.21
C CYS A 164 1.05 -8.98 6.33
N PRO A 165 1.66 -8.91 7.52
CA PRO A 165 3.06 -8.52 7.66
C PRO A 165 4.01 -9.43 6.87
N ARG A 166 3.74 -10.73 6.82
CA ARG A 166 4.53 -11.68 6.00
C ARG A 166 4.33 -11.45 4.50
N LEU A 167 3.11 -11.10 4.07
CA LEU A 167 2.84 -10.77 2.67
C LEU A 167 3.59 -9.49 2.26
N VAL A 168 3.56 -8.45 3.11
CA VAL A 168 4.27 -7.18 2.89
C VAL A 168 5.78 -7.39 2.85
N GLU A 169 6.32 -8.23 3.74
CA GLU A 169 7.74 -8.60 3.70
C GLU A 169 8.11 -9.30 2.39
N ASN A 170 7.32 -10.30 1.97
CA ASN A 170 7.53 -10.99 0.70
C ASN A 170 7.47 -10.03 -0.49
N TYR A 171 6.49 -9.12 -0.50
CA TYR A 171 6.37 -8.07 -1.52
C TYR A 171 7.66 -7.25 -1.63
N TRP A 172 8.17 -6.74 -0.51
CA TRP A 172 9.40 -5.95 -0.50
C TRP A 172 10.64 -6.76 -0.91
N ASN A 173 10.70 -8.05 -0.59
CA ASN A 173 11.76 -8.93 -1.06
C ASN A 173 11.75 -9.04 -2.59
N HIS A 174 10.59 -9.24 -3.19
CA HIS A 174 10.46 -9.30 -4.64
C HIS A 174 10.77 -7.96 -5.31
N ILE A 175 10.35 -6.83 -4.73
CA ILE A 175 10.71 -5.49 -5.23
C ILE A 175 12.23 -5.28 -5.19
N GLY A 176 12.89 -5.61 -4.07
CA GLY A 176 14.35 -5.50 -3.97
C GLY A 176 15.07 -6.36 -5.01
N HIS A 177 14.55 -7.54 -5.32
CA HIS A 177 15.12 -8.39 -6.38
C HIS A 177 14.85 -7.82 -7.78
N LEU A 178 13.65 -7.30 -8.03
CA LEU A 178 13.29 -6.69 -9.30
C LEU A 178 14.22 -5.51 -9.62
N ARG A 179 14.47 -4.63 -8.64
CA ARG A 179 15.37 -3.48 -8.82
C ARG A 179 16.80 -3.90 -9.18
N LYS A 180 17.32 -4.95 -8.55
CA LYS A 180 18.66 -5.49 -8.88
C LYS A 180 18.71 -6.07 -10.30
N VAL A 181 17.67 -6.76 -10.74
CA VAL A 181 17.59 -7.31 -12.11
C VAL A 181 17.50 -6.18 -13.13
N GLU A 182 16.68 -5.17 -12.87
CA GLU A 182 16.55 -3.99 -13.75
C GLU A 182 17.85 -3.20 -13.85
N GLU A 183 18.55 -3.01 -12.73
CA GLU A 183 19.87 -2.39 -12.72
C GLU A 183 20.88 -3.20 -13.56
N ALA A 184 20.92 -4.53 -13.39
CA ALA A 184 21.80 -5.39 -14.19
C ALA A 184 21.50 -5.31 -15.70
N ILE A 185 20.22 -5.30 -16.08
CA ILE A 185 19.79 -5.11 -17.47
C ILE A 185 20.30 -3.76 -18.00
N GLU A 186 20.13 -2.68 -17.23
CA GLU A 186 20.58 -1.34 -17.66
C GLU A 186 22.10 -1.28 -17.81
N GLN A 187 22.86 -1.90 -16.90
CA GLN A 187 24.33 -1.97 -17.00
C GLN A 187 24.79 -2.72 -18.27
N ILE A 188 24.14 -3.83 -18.62
CA ILE A 188 24.44 -4.57 -19.86
C ILE A 188 24.14 -3.69 -21.09
N ASN A 189 22.99 -3.02 -21.10
CA ASN A 189 22.59 -2.13 -22.20
C ASN A 189 23.58 -0.97 -22.37
N LEU A 190 23.98 -0.33 -21.28
CA LEU A 190 24.97 0.75 -21.29
C LEU A 190 26.33 0.27 -21.78
N ALA A 191 26.80 -0.89 -21.33
CA ALA A 191 28.04 -1.49 -21.78
C ALA A 191 28.00 -1.89 -23.27
N GLY A 192 26.83 -2.31 -23.78
CA GLY A 192 26.61 -2.55 -25.21
C GLY A 192 26.72 -1.27 -26.03
N ARG A 193 25.95 -0.23 -25.67
CA ARG A 193 26.00 1.09 -26.34
C ARG A 193 27.39 1.70 -26.33
N ARG A 194 28.11 1.59 -25.20
CA ARG A 194 29.49 2.09 -25.10
C ARG A 194 30.43 1.38 -26.08
N ARG A 195 30.34 0.04 -26.19
CA ARG A 195 31.13 -0.74 -27.15
C ARG A 195 30.84 -0.34 -28.61
N GLU A 196 29.57 -0.12 -28.94
CA GLU A 196 29.17 0.35 -30.28
C GLU A 196 29.76 1.74 -30.61
N LEU A 197 29.72 2.67 -29.65
CA LEU A 197 30.29 4.00 -29.80
C LEU A 197 31.82 3.96 -29.94
N GLU A 198 32.51 3.14 -29.14
CA GLU A 198 33.97 2.96 -29.21
C GLU A 198 34.40 2.34 -30.56
N ALA A 199 33.66 1.35 -31.07
CA ALA A 199 33.92 0.76 -32.38
C ALA A 199 33.73 1.77 -33.51
N ARG A 200 32.68 2.59 -33.45
CA ARG A 200 32.42 3.67 -34.41
C ARG A 200 33.51 4.74 -34.37
N TRP A 201 33.99 5.11 -33.18
CA TRP A 201 35.08 6.08 -33.02
C TRP A 201 36.40 5.57 -33.59
N SER A 202 36.73 4.29 -33.34
CA SER A 202 38.00 3.68 -33.79
C SER A 202 38.05 3.40 -35.30
N ALA A 203 36.90 3.44 -35.99
CA ALA A 203 36.80 3.23 -37.44
C ALA A 203 36.94 4.53 -38.26
N LEU A 204 37.02 5.69 -37.59
CA LEU A 204 37.27 7.01 -38.18
C LEU A 204 38.76 7.37 -38.09
#